data_AF-A0A850G8F5-F1
#
_entry.id   AF-A0A850G8F5-F1
#
_cell.length_a   1.000
_cell.length_b   1.000
_cell.length_c   1.000
_cell.angle_alpha   90.00
_cell.angle_beta   90.00
_cell.angle_gamma   90.00
#
_symmetry.space_group_name_H-M   'P 1'
#
loop_
_entity.id
_entity.type
_entity.pdbx_description
1 polymer ?
#
loop_
_entity_poly.entity_id
_entity_poly.type
_entity_poly.pdbx_seq_one_letter_code
_entity_poly.pdbx_strand_id
1 'polypeptide(L)'
;MPRLLRVRWGRVRWAGAALWLALGCTRDPESAATDALNLPTGLALSPGEQWLFVTNGNLDRAANSSVLLAVDLDALEQSLDDPAAAGSSLARGRACRAHAEDPRSECDEGLLLDPELGLRIPSGAGNIALDRPRGEDGPLRLLIPSRIDTALSWVDAYGPGFGAEAGEDLRFDCGQGPLRFCDAEHQLAVTDEPAHVRVDDQGFRFAYLPHLLGRRLTLLDLDGARGPEVVDVFEQFFRENGAGLGGGYAVAQRACDVDSDNAPEASLGCSRPYLLASQRYYSGLRSFRVAPGLDVLLGGEEAEIGVPNTSLVGSKPIMGGVRFEDPEQGERLLVVQTSPPTLSRVDTSLDADGAPALEVMASVGLCANPNLLVVHRPALSGAAGPELAAVSCYGSDEVAFVDLGVFAVVATVAVGDGPNELVIDAAREWLIVANTAESSLSIIDLSTSSPRYLEEFATIGLGTPTRERVE
;
A
#
# COMPACT_ATOMS: atom_id res chain seq x y z
N MET A 1 -8.78 -73.44 38.72
CA MET A 1 -8.10 -73.09 40.00
C MET A 1 -8.78 -71.85 40.59
N PRO A 2 -9.15 -71.86 41.88
CA PRO A 2 -10.05 -70.88 42.50
C PRO A 2 -9.37 -69.97 43.55
N ARG A 3 -10.12 -68.97 44.08
CA ARG A 3 -9.97 -68.28 45.40
C ARG A 3 -8.76 -67.33 45.57
N LEU A 4 -8.73 -66.21 46.33
CA LEU A 4 -9.63 -65.49 47.26
C LEU A 4 -8.99 -64.12 47.61
N LEU A 5 -9.85 -63.16 47.99
CA LEU A 5 -9.72 -62.14 49.06
C LEU A 5 -8.58 -61.09 49.11
N ARG A 6 -9.03 -59.82 48.96
CA ARG A 6 -8.81 -58.61 49.79
C ARG A 6 -7.63 -58.57 50.76
N VAL A 7 -6.86 -57.47 50.74
CA VAL A 7 -6.54 -56.65 51.93
C VAL A 7 -6.44 -55.16 51.55
N ARG A 8 -7.06 -54.30 52.36
CA ARG A 8 -6.94 -52.83 52.37
C ARG A 8 -6.02 -52.44 53.54
N TRP A 9 -5.46 -51.23 53.47
CA TRP A 9 -5.06 -50.30 54.55
C TRP A 9 -3.59 -49.87 54.53
N GLY A 10 -3.39 -48.54 54.53
CA GLY A 10 -2.12 -47.89 54.85
C GLY A 10 -2.01 -46.49 54.24
N ARG A 11 -2.48 -45.46 54.95
CA ARG A 11 -2.21 -44.05 54.63
C ARG A 11 -0.71 -43.77 54.83
N VAL A 12 -0.05 -43.18 53.84
CA VAL A 12 1.26 -42.52 54.02
C VAL A 12 1.13 -41.07 53.52
N ARG A 13 1.66 -40.17 54.34
CA ARG A 13 1.49 -38.71 54.31
C ARG A 13 2.28 -38.12 53.15
N TRP A 14 1.65 -37.20 52.42
CA TRP A 14 2.27 -36.39 51.38
C TRP A 14 3.24 -35.38 52.01
N ALA A 15 4.51 -35.44 51.62
CA ALA A 15 5.51 -34.43 51.94
C ALA A 15 6.10 -33.90 50.63
N GLY A 16 5.89 -32.59 50.43
CA GLY A 16 6.61 -31.63 49.60
C GLY A 16 7.44 -32.11 48.40
N ALA A 17 6.99 -31.69 47.22
CA ALA A 17 7.87 -31.04 46.24
C ALA A 17 7.03 -30.01 45.49
N ALA A 18 7.00 -28.77 45.98
CA ALA A 18 6.52 -27.64 45.21
C ALA A 18 7.53 -27.39 44.09
N LEU A 19 7.22 -27.90 42.91
CA LEU A 19 7.94 -27.60 41.69
C LEU A 19 7.65 -26.12 41.38
N TRP A 20 8.62 -25.26 41.63
CA TRP A 20 8.61 -23.87 41.18
C TRP A 20 8.59 -23.89 39.66
N LEU A 21 7.40 -23.70 39.08
CA LEU A 21 7.26 -23.26 37.70
C LEU A 21 7.93 -21.88 37.63
N ALA A 22 9.12 -21.85 37.04
CA ALA A 22 9.69 -20.61 36.54
C ALA A 22 8.70 -20.08 35.51
N LEU A 23 7.92 -19.07 35.91
CA LEU A 23 7.24 -18.15 35.02
C LEU A 23 8.31 -17.60 34.07
N GLY A 24 8.37 -18.12 32.86
CA GLY A 24 8.97 -17.39 31.76
C GLY A 24 8.20 -16.07 31.70
N CYS A 25 8.85 -14.98 32.09
CA CYS A 25 8.36 -13.65 31.80
C CYS A 25 8.30 -13.58 30.27
N THR A 26 7.10 -13.73 29.70
CA THR A 26 6.84 -13.21 28.36
C THR A 26 7.11 -11.72 28.47
N ARG A 27 8.29 -11.29 28.01
CA ARG A 27 8.64 -9.89 27.94
C ARG A 27 7.54 -9.23 27.12
N ASP A 28 6.84 -8.25 27.68
CA ASP A 28 5.86 -7.49 26.91
C ASP A 28 6.57 -6.96 25.64
N PRO A 29 5.96 -7.09 24.46
CA PRO A 29 6.59 -6.65 23.23
C PRO A 29 7.01 -5.19 23.37
N GLU A 30 8.28 -4.92 23.06
CA GLU A 30 8.83 -3.57 23.10
C GLU A 30 8.07 -2.69 22.08
N SER A 31 7.98 -1.39 22.39
CA SER A 31 7.32 -0.45 21.48
C SER A 31 8.14 -0.32 20.20
N ALA A 32 7.47 -0.25 19.06
CA ALA A 32 8.15 -0.14 17.78
C ALA A 32 9.05 1.11 17.71
N ALA A 33 10.21 0.98 17.06
CA ALA A 33 11.14 2.08 16.84
C ALA A 33 10.55 3.14 15.91
N THR A 34 10.77 4.43 16.22
CA THR A 34 10.20 5.58 15.49
C THR A 34 11.23 6.31 14.64
N ASP A 35 12.41 5.71 14.48
CA ASP A 35 13.61 6.32 13.93
C ASP A 35 14.34 5.39 12.94
N ALA A 36 13.68 4.31 12.52
CA ALA A 36 14.23 3.35 11.57
C ALA A 36 13.14 2.72 10.70
N LEU A 37 13.51 2.36 9.48
CA LEU A 37 12.67 1.54 8.61
C LEU A 37 12.63 0.10 9.14
N ASN A 38 11.44 -0.49 9.15
CA ASN A 38 11.26 -1.88 9.54
C ASN A 38 9.97 -2.43 8.95
N LEU A 39 10.10 -3.31 7.97
CA LEU A 39 8.98 -3.82 7.18
C LEU A 39 8.11 -2.69 6.61
N PRO A 40 8.65 -1.78 5.76
CA PRO A 40 7.87 -0.72 5.15
C PRO A 40 6.79 -1.32 4.23
N THR A 41 5.55 -0.84 4.38
CA THR A 41 4.34 -1.46 3.80
C THR A 41 3.42 -0.49 3.08
N GLY A 42 3.63 0.81 3.24
CA GLY A 42 2.83 1.86 2.64
C GLY A 42 3.66 3.12 2.44
N LEU A 43 3.40 3.83 1.34
CA LEU A 43 4.11 5.03 0.90
C LEU A 43 3.08 6.07 0.43
N ALA A 44 3.29 7.33 0.77
CA ALA A 44 2.57 8.45 0.19
C ALA A 44 3.43 9.72 0.22
N LEU A 45 3.32 10.55 -0.81
CA LEU A 45 4.02 11.84 -0.88
C LEU A 45 3.16 12.96 -0.31
N SER A 46 3.78 13.90 0.38
CA SER A 46 3.13 15.17 0.73
C SER A 46 2.89 16.02 -0.52
N PRO A 47 1.95 16.99 -0.46
CA PRO A 47 1.90 18.07 -1.43
C PRO A 47 3.28 18.72 -1.58
N GLY A 48 3.67 19.01 -2.83
CA GLY A 48 4.99 19.55 -3.15
C GLY A 48 6.15 18.55 -3.02
N GLU A 49 5.88 17.28 -2.68
CA GLU A 49 6.84 16.16 -2.71
C GLU A 49 8.10 16.37 -1.82
N GLN A 50 7.98 17.18 -0.75
CA GLN A 50 9.07 17.34 0.23
C GLN A 50 9.17 16.13 1.18
N TRP A 51 8.04 15.55 1.57
CA TRP A 51 7.99 14.48 2.57
C TRP A 51 7.44 13.19 1.97
N LEU A 52 8.15 12.08 2.22
CA LEU A 52 7.64 10.74 1.99
C LEU A 52 7.12 10.17 3.32
N PHE A 53 5.82 9.94 3.40
CA PHE A 53 5.20 9.22 4.51
C PHE A 53 5.36 7.72 4.31
N VAL A 54 5.82 7.02 5.35
CA VAL A 54 6.11 5.58 5.32
C VAL A 54 5.42 4.88 6.49
N THR A 55 4.69 3.81 6.24
CA THR A 55 4.19 2.92 7.30
C THR A 55 5.09 1.71 7.46
N ASN A 56 5.58 1.47 8.68
CA ASN A 56 6.20 0.22 9.10
C ASN A 56 5.09 -0.74 9.60
N GLY A 57 4.92 -1.86 8.91
CA GLY A 57 3.73 -2.71 9.05
C GLY A 57 3.72 -3.63 10.26
N ASN A 58 4.86 -3.93 10.89
CA ASN A 58 4.95 -4.88 12.01
C ASN A 58 4.33 -6.25 11.68
N LEU A 59 4.51 -6.71 10.43
CA LEU A 59 3.87 -7.95 9.93
C LEU A 59 4.41 -9.22 10.60
N ASP A 60 5.62 -9.16 11.13
CA ASP A 60 6.27 -10.21 11.92
C ASP A 60 5.81 -10.24 13.39
N ARG A 61 5.10 -9.20 13.84
CA ARG A 61 4.61 -9.00 15.21
C ARG A 61 5.75 -8.92 16.24
N ALA A 62 6.92 -8.43 15.84
CA ALA A 62 8.04 -8.24 16.75
C ALA A 62 7.79 -7.11 17.76
N ALA A 63 6.98 -6.12 17.40
CA ALA A 63 6.58 -5.01 18.26
C ALA A 63 5.07 -5.05 18.59
N ASN A 64 4.66 -4.19 19.52
CA ASN A 64 3.25 -4.05 19.90
C ASN A 64 2.45 -3.05 19.03
N SER A 65 3.08 -2.46 18.01
CA SER A 65 2.48 -1.44 17.15
C SER A 65 3.16 -1.39 15.79
N SER A 66 2.45 -0.83 14.82
CA SER A 66 3.05 -0.28 13.59
C SER A 66 3.54 1.14 13.84
N VAL A 67 4.23 1.72 12.86
CA VAL A 67 4.74 3.10 12.93
C VAL A 67 4.48 3.86 11.63
N LEU A 68 4.08 5.11 11.73
CA LEU A 68 4.12 6.09 10.65
C LEU A 68 5.37 6.96 10.81
N LEU A 69 6.15 7.07 9.74
CA LEU A 69 7.37 7.84 9.62
C LEU A 69 7.23 8.90 8.52
N ALA A 70 8.12 9.90 8.56
CA ALA A 70 8.28 10.90 7.50
C ALA A 70 9.75 11.01 7.14
N VAL A 71 10.08 10.74 5.87
CA VAL A 71 11.43 10.87 5.30
C VAL A 71 11.51 12.21 4.57
N ASP A 72 12.55 12.99 4.85
CA ASP A 72 12.85 14.26 4.17
C ASP A 72 13.50 14.00 2.80
N LEU A 73 12.74 14.23 1.72
CA LEU A 73 13.20 14.01 0.35
C LEU A 73 14.13 15.11 -0.15
N ASP A 74 13.99 16.34 0.34
CA ASP A 74 14.91 17.44 0.01
C ASP A 74 16.29 17.16 0.61
N ALA A 75 16.36 16.67 1.85
CA ALA A 75 17.61 16.28 2.49
C ALA A 75 18.25 15.05 1.83
N LEU A 76 17.43 14.12 1.33
CA LEU A 76 17.88 12.96 0.56
C LEU A 76 18.51 13.40 -0.76
N GLU A 77 17.82 14.24 -1.54
CA GLU A 77 18.32 14.78 -2.81
C GLU A 77 19.65 15.51 -2.64
N GLN A 78 19.72 16.43 -1.67
CA GLN A 78 20.97 17.14 -1.35
C GLN A 78 22.12 16.19 -0.98
N SER A 79 21.81 15.08 -0.29
CA SER A 79 22.82 14.09 0.08
C SER A 79 23.24 13.20 -1.09
N LEU A 80 22.37 12.98 -2.07
CA LEU A 80 22.62 12.18 -3.27
C LEU A 80 23.36 12.95 -4.38
N ASP A 81 23.30 14.28 -4.36
CA ASP A 81 24.07 15.13 -5.28
C ASP A 81 25.60 15.04 -5.06
N ASP A 82 26.03 14.90 -3.80
CA ASP A 82 27.45 14.72 -3.42
C ASP A 82 27.63 13.65 -2.31
N PRO A 83 27.42 12.36 -2.64
CA PRO A 83 27.50 11.29 -1.67
C PRO A 83 28.93 11.16 -1.13
N ALA A 84 29.08 10.84 0.15
CA ALA A 84 30.39 10.57 0.72
C ALA A 84 31.04 9.32 0.07
N ALA A 85 32.36 9.18 0.21
CA ALA A 85 33.04 7.97 -0.26
C ALA A 85 32.59 6.73 0.53
N ALA A 86 32.62 5.56 -0.10
CA ALA A 86 32.29 4.29 0.54
C ALA A 86 33.05 4.09 1.86
N GLY A 87 32.34 3.60 2.89
CA GLY A 87 32.87 3.41 4.23
C GLY A 87 33.06 4.69 5.07
N SER A 88 32.75 5.87 4.53
CA SER A 88 32.75 7.12 5.31
C SER A 88 31.65 7.11 6.38
N SER A 89 31.90 7.82 7.48
CA SER A 89 30.86 8.15 8.48
C SER A 89 29.88 9.16 7.92
N LEU A 90 28.60 9.01 8.27
CA LEU A 90 27.50 9.86 7.82
C LEU A 90 27.06 10.83 8.92
N ALA A 91 26.43 11.94 8.54
CA ALA A 91 25.87 12.94 9.46
C ALA A 91 24.69 13.67 8.80
N ARG A 92 23.86 14.38 9.59
CA ARG A 92 22.77 15.21 9.02
C ARG A 92 23.33 16.19 7.98
N GLY A 93 22.64 16.29 6.83
CA GLY A 93 23.09 17.07 5.66
C GLY A 93 24.12 16.34 4.78
N ARG A 94 24.55 15.12 5.16
CA ARG A 94 25.34 14.21 4.33
C ARG A 94 24.98 12.77 4.70
N ALA A 95 23.72 12.42 4.45
CA ALA A 95 23.13 11.16 4.86
C ALA A 95 23.52 9.98 3.95
N CYS A 96 24.09 10.25 2.78
CA CYS A 96 24.39 9.24 1.77
C CYS A 96 25.89 9.06 1.52
N ARG A 97 26.29 7.85 1.16
CA ARG A 97 27.62 7.50 0.66
C ARG A 97 27.54 6.52 -0.50
N ALA A 98 28.59 6.44 -1.31
CA ALA A 98 28.71 5.40 -2.31
C ALA A 98 28.67 4.01 -1.66
N HIS A 99 27.94 3.09 -2.28
CA HIS A 99 27.94 1.69 -1.89
C HIS A 99 29.32 1.07 -2.14
N ALA A 100 29.69 0.06 -1.35
CA ALA A 100 31.06 -0.47 -1.36
C ALA A 100 31.35 -1.34 -2.60
N GLU A 101 30.33 -1.98 -3.15
CA GLU A 101 30.48 -3.08 -4.12
C GLU A 101 29.75 -2.85 -5.44
N ASP A 102 28.83 -1.89 -5.52
CA ASP A 102 28.04 -1.61 -6.72
C ASP A 102 27.87 -0.07 -6.90
N PRO A 103 27.35 0.41 -8.05
CA PRO A 103 27.39 1.83 -8.40
C PRO A 103 26.35 2.70 -7.67
N ARG A 104 25.55 2.13 -6.76
CA ARG A 104 24.51 2.85 -6.03
C ARG A 104 25.09 3.70 -4.90
N SER A 105 24.26 4.59 -4.37
CA SER A 105 24.48 5.19 -3.04
C SER A 105 23.62 4.49 -1.99
N GLU A 106 24.12 4.38 -0.77
CA GLU A 106 23.35 3.96 0.41
C GLU A 106 23.22 5.14 1.37
N CYS A 107 22.02 5.34 1.92
CA CYS A 107 21.69 6.45 2.79
C CYS A 107 21.23 5.95 4.16
N ASP A 108 21.69 6.60 5.22
CA ASP A 108 21.27 6.33 6.59
C ASP A 108 19.88 6.92 6.85
N GLU A 109 18.90 6.05 7.03
CA GLU A 109 17.51 6.43 7.29
C GLU A 109 17.37 7.27 8.56
N GLY A 110 18.15 7.01 9.62
CA GLY A 110 18.06 7.74 10.88
C GLY A 110 18.52 9.21 10.76
N LEU A 111 19.25 9.54 9.69
CA LEU A 111 19.67 10.90 9.35
C LEU A 111 18.67 11.64 8.46
N LEU A 112 17.73 10.91 7.85
CA LEU A 112 16.66 11.43 6.98
C LEU A 112 15.29 11.45 7.67
N LEU A 113 15.17 10.76 8.80
CA LEU A 113 13.98 10.69 9.64
C LEU A 113 14.07 11.71 10.80
N ASP A 114 12.93 12.30 11.14
CA ASP A 114 12.76 12.98 12.42
C ASP A 114 12.11 12.03 13.45
N PRO A 115 12.86 11.57 14.47
CA PRO A 115 12.34 10.65 15.48
C PRO A 115 11.20 11.26 16.32
N GLU A 116 11.11 12.60 16.39
CA GLU A 116 10.04 13.29 17.13
C GLU A 116 8.72 13.31 16.33
N LEU A 117 8.77 13.11 15.02
CA LEU A 117 7.58 13.01 14.18
C LEU A 117 6.96 11.63 14.23
N GLY A 118 7.74 10.56 14.36
CA GLY A 118 7.24 9.19 14.33
C GLY A 118 6.03 8.94 15.25
N LEU A 119 5.02 8.24 14.72
CA LEU A 119 3.77 7.91 15.41
C LEU A 119 3.54 6.41 15.44
N ARG A 120 3.10 5.90 16.59
CA ARG A 120 2.69 4.50 16.75
C ARG A 120 1.21 4.36 16.45
N ILE A 121 0.90 3.43 15.56
CA ILE A 121 -0.44 3.13 15.08
C ILE A 121 -0.73 1.64 15.26
N PRO A 122 -2.00 1.21 15.19
CA PRO A 122 -2.37 -0.20 15.31
C PRO A 122 -1.58 -1.10 14.36
N SER A 123 -1.23 -2.28 14.84
CA SER A 123 -0.36 -3.25 14.18
C SER A 123 -0.92 -3.75 12.86
N GLY A 124 -0.04 -4.00 11.89
CA GLY A 124 -0.41 -4.44 10.55
C GLY A 124 -0.73 -3.28 9.61
N ALA A 125 -0.20 -2.08 9.85
CA ALA A 125 -0.39 -0.94 8.96
C ALA A 125 -0.07 -1.29 7.50
N GLY A 126 -0.92 -0.85 6.58
CA GLY A 126 -0.79 -1.05 5.13
C GLY A 126 -0.55 0.27 4.40
N ASN A 127 -1.19 0.42 3.24
CA ASN A 127 -1.06 1.60 2.39
C ASN A 127 -1.56 2.88 3.10
N ILE A 128 -1.16 4.02 2.57
CA ILE A 128 -1.63 5.32 3.04
C ILE A 128 -2.52 5.90 1.94
N ALA A 129 -3.79 6.18 2.24
CA ALA A 129 -4.64 6.98 1.33
C ALA A 129 -4.76 8.41 1.83
N LEU A 130 -4.69 9.35 0.89
CA LEU A 130 -4.68 10.78 1.18
C LEU A 130 -6.09 11.35 1.04
N ASP A 131 -6.54 12.06 2.08
CA ASP A 131 -7.78 12.81 2.14
C ASP A 131 -7.49 14.29 2.46
N ARG A 132 -8.38 15.19 2.02
CA ARG A 132 -8.31 16.64 2.24
C ARG A 132 -9.60 17.16 2.88
N PRO A 133 -9.79 16.96 4.20
CA PRO A 133 -11.04 17.27 4.89
C PRO A 133 -11.39 18.76 4.94
N ARG A 134 -10.42 19.65 4.67
CA ARG A 134 -10.65 21.11 4.62
C ARG A 134 -10.16 21.73 3.31
N GLY A 135 -10.10 20.94 2.24
CA GLY A 135 -9.58 21.35 0.93
C GLY A 135 -8.05 21.46 0.88
N GLU A 136 -7.54 22.04 -0.20
CA GLU A 136 -6.11 22.12 -0.54
C GLU A 136 -5.25 22.79 0.54
N ASP A 137 -5.75 23.89 1.12
CA ASP A 137 -5.04 24.66 2.15
C ASP A 137 -5.12 24.02 3.54
N GLY A 138 -5.95 22.98 3.71
CA GLY A 138 -6.20 22.30 4.97
C GLY A 138 -5.14 21.25 5.33
N PRO A 139 -5.28 20.58 6.49
CA PRO A 139 -4.44 19.43 6.79
C PRO A 139 -4.61 18.33 5.75
N LEU A 140 -3.53 17.60 5.51
CA LEU A 140 -3.55 16.37 4.74
C LEU A 140 -3.89 15.21 5.69
N ARG A 141 -5.02 14.56 5.49
CA ARG A 141 -5.42 13.41 6.30
C ARG A 141 -4.91 12.11 5.69
N LEU A 142 -4.18 11.35 6.48
CA LEU A 142 -3.59 10.05 6.13
C LEU A 142 -4.51 8.95 6.66
N LEU A 143 -5.18 8.20 5.79
CA LEU A 143 -5.99 7.03 6.17
C LEU A 143 -5.12 5.77 6.06
N ILE A 144 -5.01 5.03 7.16
CA ILE A 144 -4.09 3.88 7.27
C ILE A 144 -4.85 2.66 7.80
N PRO A 145 -5.09 1.63 6.97
CA PRO A 145 -5.67 0.37 7.41
C PRO A 145 -4.60 -0.47 8.12
N SER A 146 -5.00 -1.11 9.22
CA SER A 146 -4.17 -1.98 10.04
C SER A 146 -4.77 -3.38 10.07
N ARG A 147 -4.10 -4.33 9.42
CA ARG A 147 -4.63 -5.67 9.16
C ARG A 147 -4.56 -6.65 10.33
N ILE A 148 -3.66 -6.43 11.30
CA ILE A 148 -3.50 -7.33 12.45
C ILE A 148 -4.48 -6.93 13.53
N ASP A 149 -4.54 -5.65 13.85
CA ASP A 149 -5.48 -5.11 14.84
C ASP A 149 -6.87 -4.83 14.26
N THR A 150 -7.07 -5.04 12.94
CA THR A 150 -8.34 -4.88 12.23
C THR A 150 -8.97 -3.51 12.48
N ALA A 151 -8.20 -2.47 12.14
CA ALA A 151 -8.59 -1.07 12.35
C ALA A 151 -8.31 -0.22 11.11
N LEU A 152 -8.98 0.92 11.01
CA LEU A 152 -8.57 2.04 10.16
C LEU A 152 -8.22 3.21 11.08
N SER A 153 -7.00 3.72 10.99
CA SER A 153 -6.59 4.93 11.71
C SER A 153 -6.54 6.11 10.77
N TRP A 154 -6.69 7.32 11.29
CA TRP A 154 -6.36 8.52 10.54
C TRP A 154 -5.41 9.44 11.31
N VAL A 155 -4.55 10.10 10.56
CA VAL A 155 -3.57 11.07 11.08
C VAL A 155 -3.66 12.33 10.24
N ASP A 156 -3.88 13.48 10.88
CA ASP A 156 -3.85 14.77 10.20
C ASP A 156 -2.41 15.30 10.20
N ALA A 157 -1.84 15.43 9.01
CA ALA A 157 -0.54 16.04 8.78
C ALA A 157 -0.69 17.51 8.41
N TYR A 158 0.18 18.34 8.99
CA TYR A 158 0.29 19.77 8.72
C TYR A 158 1.73 20.03 8.34
N GLY A 159 1.98 20.68 7.21
CA GLY A 159 3.32 21.03 6.79
C GLY A 159 3.34 22.18 5.79
N PRO A 160 4.53 22.59 5.34
CA PRO A 160 4.68 23.64 4.34
C PRO A 160 3.84 23.33 3.10
N GLY A 161 2.93 24.25 2.74
CA GLY A 161 2.04 24.09 1.60
C GLY A 161 0.77 23.28 1.84
N PHE A 162 0.52 22.78 3.06
CA PHE A 162 -0.75 22.13 3.42
C PHE A 162 -1.04 22.23 4.94
N GLY A 163 -2.09 22.97 5.30
CA GLY A 163 -2.61 23.03 6.67
C GLY A 163 -1.78 23.82 7.69
N ALA A 164 -0.49 24.03 7.44
CA ALA A 164 0.39 24.77 8.32
C ALA A 164 0.54 26.25 7.91
N GLU A 165 0.80 27.12 8.88
CA GLU A 165 1.14 28.52 8.60
C GLU A 165 2.55 28.62 7.98
N ALA A 166 2.83 29.75 7.31
CA ALA A 166 4.12 29.95 6.67
C ALA A 166 5.28 29.90 7.69
N GLY A 167 6.19 28.95 7.51
CA GLY A 167 7.35 28.75 8.38
C GLY A 167 7.13 27.74 9.53
N GLU A 168 5.99 27.06 9.57
CA GLU A 168 5.78 25.92 10.46
C GLU A 168 6.34 24.62 9.85
N ASP A 169 7.01 23.83 10.70
CA ASP A 169 7.53 22.52 10.33
C ASP A 169 6.41 21.46 10.24
N LEU A 170 6.74 20.32 9.60
CA LEU A 170 5.84 19.17 9.54
C LEU A 170 5.43 18.73 10.95
N ARG A 171 4.15 18.47 11.17
CA ARG A 171 3.63 17.83 12.39
C ARG A 171 2.46 16.91 12.09
N PHE A 172 2.29 15.92 12.94
CA PHE A 172 1.14 15.02 12.90
C PHE A 172 0.22 15.20 14.11
N ASP A 173 -1.06 14.98 13.90
CA ASP A 173 -2.09 14.96 14.93
C ASP A 173 -3.03 13.77 14.73
N CYS A 174 -3.05 12.89 15.72
CA CYS A 174 -3.99 11.79 15.88
C CYS A 174 -4.38 11.63 17.36
N GLY A 175 -4.40 12.74 18.11
CA GLY A 175 -4.62 12.75 19.56
C GLY A 175 -3.53 12.00 20.34
N GLN A 176 -2.33 11.91 19.79
CA GLN A 176 -1.28 11.06 20.32
C GLN A 176 -0.85 11.43 21.74
N GLY A 177 -0.68 10.42 22.59
CA GLY A 177 -0.18 10.59 23.95
C GLY A 177 1.35 10.81 24.03
N PRO A 178 1.92 10.91 25.25
CA PRO A 178 3.36 11.08 25.45
C PRO A 178 4.23 9.95 24.87
N LEU A 179 3.65 8.75 24.71
CA LEU A 179 4.31 7.59 24.10
C LEU A 179 4.13 7.53 22.57
N ARG A 180 3.56 8.59 21.97
CA ARG A 180 3.33 8.73 20.52
C ARG A 180 2.36 7.71 19.91
N PHE A 181 1.57 7.03 20.72
CA PHE A 181 0.45 6.20 20.24
C PHE A 181 -0.72 7.11 19.87
N CYS A 182 -1.25 6.94 18.66
CA CYS A 182 -2.55 7.53 18.29
C CYS A 182 -3.64 7.03 19.23
N ASP A 183 -4.56 7.91 19.61
CA ASP A 183 -5.63 7.55 20.52
C ASP A 183 -6.76 6.77 19.82
N ALA A 184 -7.73 6.32 20.60
CA ALA A 184 -8.88 5.58 20.08
C ALA A 184 -9.94 6.48 19.41
N GLU A 185 -9.86 7.81 19.57
CA GLU A 185 -10.78 8.73 18.88
C GLU A 185 -10.39 8.89 17.41
N HIS A 186 -9.14 8.59 17.05
CA HIS A 186 -8.61 8.60 15.68
C HIS A 186 -8.54 7.22 15.03
N GLN A 187 -9.39 6.30 15.49
CA GLN A 187 -9.41 4.91 15.03
C GLN A 187 -10.85 4.40 14.88
N LEU A 188 -11.09 3.65 13.81
CA LEU A 188 -12.30 2.86 13.58
C LEU A 188 -11.96 1.38 13.64
N ALA A 189 -12.73 0.61 14.40
CA ALA A 189 -12.72 -0.83 14.25
C ALA A 189 -13.37 -1.19 12.91
N VAL A 190 -12.68 -2.01 12.11
CA VAL A 190 -13.22 -2.57 10.87
C VAL A 190 -13.32 -4.08 11.02
N THR A 191 -14.32 -4.68 10.39
CA THR A 191 -14.49 -6.15 10.43
C THR A 191 -13.51 -6.82 9.47
N ASP A 192 -12.90 -7.94 9.87
CA ASP A 192 -11.91 -8.71 9.08
C ASP A 192 -10.60 -7.95 8.77
N GLU A 193 -9.75 -8.56 7.95
CA GLU A 193 -8.45 -8.04 7.54
C GLU A 193 -8.61 -6.97 6.43
N PRO A 194 -8.48 -5.67 6.74
CA PRO A 194 -8.51 -4.62 5.73
C PRO A 194 -7.38 -4.78 4.71
N ALA A 195 -7.68 -4.48 3.45
CA ALA A 195 -6.75 -4.47 2.33
C ALA A 195 -6.35 -3.01 1.97
N HIS A 196 -6.23 -2.71 0.68
CA HIS A 196 -5.77 -1.40 0.21
C HIS A 196 -6.93 -0.39 0.20
N VAL A 197 -6.92 0.58 1.11
CA VAL A 197 -7.93 1.64 1.17
C VAL A 197 -7.73 2.64 0.02
N ARG A 198 -8.83 3.17 -0.53
CA ARG A 198 -8.83 4.20 -1.58
C ARG A 198 -9.81 5.31 -1.22
N VAL A 199 -9.35 6.56 -1.28
CA VAL A 199 -10.22 7.75 -1.19
C VAL A 199 -10.77 8.06 -2.59
N ASP A 200 -12.00 8.54 -2.64
CA ASP A 200 -12.64 9.01 -3.86
C ASP A 200 -11.87 10.19 -4.49
N ASP A 201 -11.69 10.16 -5.81
CA ASP A 201 -10.93 11.17 -6.56
C ASP A 201 -11.80 12.15 -7.36
N GLN A 202 -13.12 12.09 -7.23
CA GLN A 202 -14.08 12.94 -7.95
C GLN A 202 -14.86 13.87 -7.02
N GLY A 203 -14.38 14.04 -5.79
CA GLY A 203 -14.92 15.00 -4.83
C GLY A 203 -16.05 14.46 -3.96
N PHE A 204 -16.43 13.18 -4.09
CA PHE A 204 -17.26 12.58 -3.06
C PHE A 204 -16.44 12.36 -1.80
N ARG A 205 -17.07 12.50 -0.64
CA ARG A 205 -16.39 12.43 0.66
C ARG A 205 -16.40 10.99 1.19
N PHE A 206 -15.96 10.05 0.35
CA PHE A 206 -15.97 8.62 0.68
C PHE A 206 -14.58 7.99 0.58
N ALA A 207 -14.38 6.91 1.34
CA ALA A 207 -13.30 5.96 1.12
C ALA A 207 -13.84 4.52 1.01
N TYR A 208 -13.14 3.73 0.21
CA TYR A 208 -13.49 2.37 -0.17
C TYR A 208 -12.48 1.41 0.43
N LEU A 209 -12.94 0.51 1.30
CA LEU A 209 -12.09 -0.41 2.01
C LEU A 209 -12.46 -1.88 1.67
N PRO A 210 -11.77 -2.49 0.70
CA PRO A 210 -11.88 -3.93 0.48
C PRO A 210 -11.24 -4.70 1.63
N HIS A 211 -11.71 -5.92 1.86
CA HIS A 211 -11.17 -6.83 2.86
C HIS A 211 -10.52 -8.04 2.21
N LEU A 212 -9.35 -8.43 2.71
CA LEU A 212 -8.54 -9.54 2.20
C LEU A 212 -9.24 -10.90 2.29
N LEU A 213 -10.16 -11.02 3.24
CA LEU A 213 -11.00 -12.19 3.52
C LEU A 213 -12.40 -11.71 3.94
N GLY A 214 -13.32 -12.64 4.21
CA GLY A 214 -14.64 -12.30 4.73
C GLY A 214 -15.65 -11.84 3.68
N ARG A 215 -15.22 -11.63 2.43
CA ARG A 215 -16.06 -11.28 1.28
C ARG A 215 -16.77 -9.93 1.41
N ARG A 216 -16.19 -8.98 2.14
CA ARG A 216 -16.80 -7.66 2.43
C ARG A 216 -16.13 -6.52 1.69
N LEU A 217 -16.92 -5.49 1.38
CA LEU A 217 -16.45 -4.15 1.02
C LEU A 217 -17.07 -3.15 2.02
N THR A 218 -16.25 -2.33 2.65
CA THR A 218 -16.69 -1.30 3.61
C THR A 218 -16.66 0.07 2.95
N LEU A 219 -17.73 0.83 3.13
CA LEU A 219 -17.83 2.24 2.75
C LEU A 219 -17.62 3.11 3.99
N LEU A 220 -16.76 4.10 3.85
CA LEU A 220 -16.43 5.08 4.88
C LEU A 220 -16.92 6.45 4.40
N ASP A 221 -17.71 7.14 5.22
CA ASP A 221 -17.91 8.59 5.08
C ASP A 221 -16.73 9.30 5.76
N LEU A 222 -16.11 10.24 5.06
CA LEU A 222 -14.95 11.00 5.53
C LEU A 222 -15.34 12.29 6.27
N ASP A 223 -16.61 12.71 6.17
CA ASP A 223 -17.14 13.93 6.76
C ASP A 223 -18.04 13.65 7.99
N GLY A 224 -17.93 12.46 8.56
CA GLY A 224 -18.58 12.11 9.82
C GLY A 224 -18.26 13.12 10.93
N ALA A 225 -19.21 13.29 11.85
CA ALA A 225 -19.18 14.39 12.83
C ALA A 225 -17.94 14.40 13.75
N ARG A 226 -17.24 13.25 13.87
CA ARG A 226 -16.03 13.09 14.68
C ARG A 226 -14.82 12.60 13.85
N GLY A 227 -14.87 12.76 12.53
CA GLY A 227 -13.93 12.16 11.60
C GLY A 227 -14.58 11.02 10.80
N PRO A 228 -13.77 10.21 10.09
CA PRO A 228 -14.26 9.12 9.27
C PRO A 228 -15.19 8.17 10.06
N GLU A 229 -16.21 7.63 9.40
CA GLU A 229 -17.11 6.63 9.99
C GLU A 229 -17.55 5.56 8.98
N VAL A 230 -17.83 4.35 9.47
CA VAL A 230 -18.37 3.27 8.63
C VAL A 230 -19.87 3.51 8.45
N VAL A 231 -20.29 3.77 7.21
CA VAL A 231 -21.69 4.05 6.85
C VAL A 231 -22.38 2.86 6.21
N ASP A 232 -21.63 1.98 5.53
CA ASP A 232 -22.16 0.74 4.96
C ASP A 232 -21.10 -0.37 4.87
N VAL A 233 -21.56 -1.63 4.92
CA VAL A 233 -20.76 -2.82 4.70
C VAL A 233 -21.52 -3.75 3.76
N PHE A 234 -21.00 -3.91 2.54
CA PHE A 234 -21.56 -4.85 1.58
C PHE A 234 -21.06 -6.26 1.90
N GLU A 235 -21.91 -7.04 2.56
CA GLU A 235 -21.70 -8.47 2.83
C GLU A 235 -21.73 -9.30 1.54
N GLN A 236 -20.85 -10.29 1.42
CA GLN A 236 -20.76 -11.16 0.24
C GLN A 236 -20.51 -10.40 -1.08
N PHE A 237 -19.84 -9.23 -0.99
CA PHE A 237 -19.40 -8.46 -2.14
C PHE A 237 -18.32 -9.17 -2.97
N PHE A 238 -17.41 -9.92 -2.37
CA PHE A 238 -16.41 -10.66 -3.16
C PHE A 238 -16.84 -12.10 -3.36
N ARG A 239 -16.57 -12.63 -4.57
CA ARG A 239 -16.88 -14.00 -4.93
C ARG A 239 -16.07 -14.97 -4.08
N GLU A 240 -16.74 -16.03 -3.65
CA GLU A 240 -16.12 -17.15 -2.96
C GLU A 240 -15.61 -18.19 -3.97
N ASN A 241 -14.40 -18.69 -3.76
CA ASN A 241 -13.84 -19.79 -4.53
C ASN A 241 -14.28 -21.15 -3.98
N GLY A 242 -13.91 -22.25 -4.67
CA GLY A 242 -14.27 -23.60 -4.24
C GLY A 242 -13.68 -24.04 -2.88
N ALA A 243 -12.77 -23.27 -2.29
CA ALA A 243 -12.18 -23.51 -0.97
C ALA A 243 -12.79 -22.65 0.14
N GLY A 244 -13.86 -21.88 -0.14
CA GLY A 244 -14.51 -21.02 0.84
C GLY A 244 -13.79 -19.68 1.09
N LEU A 245 -12.80 -19.33 0.27
CA LEU A 245 -12.08 -18.07 0.37
C LEU A 245 -12.68 -17.03 -0.58
N GLY A 246 -12.87 -15.81 -0.09
CA GLY A 246 -13.26 -14.67 -0.92
C GLY A 246 -12.91 -13.35 -0.24
N GLY A 247 -12.50 -12.38 -1.03
CA GLY A 247 -11.99 -11.09 -0.58
C GLY A 247 -11.57 -10.23 -1.76
N GLY A 248 -11.33 -8.95 -1.49
CA GLY A 248 -10.83 -7.96 -2.45
C GLY A 248 -9.42 -7.52 -2.11
N TYR A 249 -8.82 -6.75 -3.01
CA TYR A 249 -7.49 -6.19 -2.77
C TYR A 249 -7.42 -4.69 -3.01
N ALA A 250 -7.76 -4.22 -4.21
CA ALA A 250 -7.65 -2.81 -4.59
C ALA A 250 -8.91 -2.31 -5.29
N VAL A 251 -9.12 -0.99 -5.27
CA VAL A 251 -10.22 -0.28 -5.91
C VAL A 251 -9.65 0.80 -6.84
N ALA A 252 -10.26 0.95 -8.02
CA ALA A 252 -10.02 2.05 -8.94
C ALA A 252 -11.35 2.75 -9.29
N GLN A 253 -11.34 4.07 -9.30
CA GLN A 253 -12.49 4.90 -9.68
C GLN A 253 -12.34 5.32 -11.13
N ARG A 254 -13.41 5.13 -11.91
CA ARG A 254 -13.42 5.55 -13.32
C ARG A 254 -13.79 7.02 -13.39
N ALA A 255 -13.11 7.76 -14.27
CA ALA A 255 -13.50 9.10 -14.67
C ALA A 255 -15.00 9.19 -15.02
N CYS A 256 -15.58 10.36 -14.75
CA CYS A 256 -16.96 10.69 -15.05
C CYS A 256 -17.02 12.17 -15.43
N ASP A 257 -17.33 12.44 -16.69
CA ASP A 257 -17.50 13.79 -17.20
C ASP A 257 -18.71 13.82 -18.15
N VAL A 258 -19.72 14.62 -17.80
CA VAL A 258 -20.93 14.80 -18.60
C VAL A 258 -20.69 15.68 -19.82
N ASP A 259 -19.74 16.61 -19.75
CA ASP A 259 -19.50 17.60 -20.81
C ASP A 259 -18.74 16.96 -21.99
N SER A 260 -17.93 15.95 -21.72
CA SER A 260 -17.20 15.18 -22.72
C SER A 260 -17.90 13.89 -23.17
N ASP A 261 -19.15 13.65 -22.77
CA ASP A 261 -19.89 12.39 -23.00
C ASP A 261 -19.15 11.15 -22.43
N ASN A 262 -18.38 11.34 -21.35
CA ASN A 262 -17.59 10.32 -20.68
C ASN A 262 -18.19 9.99 -19.29
N ALA A 263 -19.51 9.94 -19.21
CA ALA A 263 -20.24 9.60 -18.00
C ALA A 263 -20.87 8.21 -18.16
N PRO A 264 -20.47 7.19 -17.38
CA PRO A 264 -21.16 5.92 -17.41
C PRO A 264 -22.65 6.13 -17.12
N GLU A 265 -23.56 5.44 -17.82
CA GLU A 265 -25.01 5.55 -17.56
C GLU A 265 -25.32 5.20 -16.09
N ALA A 266 -24.60 4.20 -15.58
CA ALA A 266 -24.65 3.80 -14.19
C ALA A 266 -24.07 4.84 -13.21
N SER A 267 -23.60 6.00 -13.65
CA SER A 267 -23.20 7.14 -12.81
C SER A 267 -24.33 8.16 -12.59
N LEU A 268 -25.45 8.06 -13.33
CA LEU A 268 -26.56 9.03 -13.34
C LEU A 268 -26.09 10.48 -13.54
N GLY A 269 -25.31 10.72 -14.59
CA GLY A 269 -24.76 12.05 -14.86
C GLY A 269 -23.78 12.49 -13.77
N CYS A 270 -22.87 11.58 -13.38
CA CYS A 270 -21.85 11.81 -12.36
C CYS A 270 -22.38 12.18 -10.97
N SER A 271 -23.65 11.88 -10.67
CA SER A 271 -24.22 12.05 -9.33
C SER A 271 -23.85 10.91 -8.38
N ARG A 272 -23.18 9.87 -8.88
CA ARG A 272 -22.63 8.76 -8.09
C ARG A 272 -21.32 8.27 -8.72
N PRO A 273 -20.33 7.91 -7.89
CA PRO A 273 -19.05 7.41 -8.40
C PRO A 273 -19.22 6.01 -8.99
N TYR A 274 -18.47 5.70 -10.04
CA TYR A 274 -18.39 4.38 -10.65
C TYR A 274 -17.01 3.77 -10.40
N LEU A 275 -16.98 2.61 -9.76
CA LEU A 275 -15.75 2.01 -9.27
C LEU A 275 -15.62 0.55 -9.68
N LEU A 276 -14.39 0.07 -9.72
CA LEU A 276 -14.02 -1.32 -10.01
C LEU A 276 -13.12 -1.84 -8.88
N ALA A 277 -13.46 -2.98 -8.31
CA ALA A 277 -12.68 -3.66 -7.28
C ALA A 277 -12.05 -4.95 -7.82
N SER A 278 -10.77 -5.20 -7.52
CA SER A 278 -10.11 -6.47 -7.83
C SER A 278 -10.51 -7.57 -6.86
N GLN A 279 -10.78 -8.77 -7.40
CA GLN A 279 -11.21 -9.91 -6.60
C GLN A 279 -10.01 -10.82 -6.26
N ARG A 280 -9.60 -10.88 -5.00
CA ARG A 280 -8.36 -11.54 -4.59
C ARG A 280 -8.29 -13.03 -4.95
N TYR A 281 -9.43 -13.74 -4.93
CA TYR A 281 -9.50 -15.20 -5.16
C TYR A 281 -10.30 -15.60 -6.41
N TYR A 282 -10.65 -14.65 -7.26
CA TYR A 282 -11.35 -14.87 -8.51
C TYR A 282 -10.69 -14.03 -9.61
N SER A 283 -10.56 -14.56 -10.82
CA SER A 283 -9.82 -13.91 -11.90
C SER A 283 -10.63 -12.80 -12.58
N GLY A 284 -11.05 -11.78 -11.82
CA GLY A 284 -11.98 -10.78 -12.31
C GLY A 284 -12.07 -9.53 -11.46
N LEU A 285 -12.91 -8.62 -11.95
CA LEU A 285 -13.28 -7.37 -11.30
C LEU A 285 -14.74 -7.44 -10.87
N ARG A 286 -15.11 -6.62 -9.89
CA ARG A 286 -16.51 -6.33 -9.58
C ARG A 286 -16.73 -4.83 -9.63
N SER A 287 -17.67 -4.39 -10.47
CA SER A 287 -18.09 -2.99 -10.51
C SER A 287 -19.02 -2.68 -9.34
N PHE A 288 -19.04 -1.42 -8.92
CA PHE A 288 -19.99 -0.91 -7.94
C PHE A 288 -20.12 0.61 -8.03
N ARG A 289 -21.14 1.15 -7.36
CA ARG A 289 -21.33 2.59 -7.15
C ARG A 289 -21.63 2.86 -5.68
N VAL A 290 -21.63 4.12 -5.31
CA VAL A 290 -22.26 4.60 -4.07
C VAL A 290 -23.55 5.32 -4.43
N ALA A 291 -24.55 5.33 -3.55
CA ALA A 291 -25.68 6.27 -3.66
C ALA A 291 -25.47 7.43 -2.68
N PRO A 292 -24.89 8.57 -3.12
CA PRO A 292 -24.63 9.69 -2.22
C PRO A 292 -25.92 10.20 -1.57
N GLY A 293 -25.89 10.41 -0.25
CA GLY A 293 -27.04 10.84 0.55
C GLY A 293 -27.91 9.71 1.11
N LEU A 294 -27.70 8.47 0.65
CA LEU A 294 -28.12 7.26 1.37
C LEU A 294 -26.93 6.53 2.00
N ASP A 295 -25.73 6.85 1.54
CA ASP A 295 -24.45 6.34 2.02
C ASP A 295 -24.38 4.80 1.96
N VAL A 296 -24.90 4.24 0.87
CA VAL A 296 -24.95 2.80 0.60
C VAL A 296 -24.19 2.40 -0.65
N LEU A 297 -23.57 1.22 -0.60
CA LEU A 297 -22.91 0.56 -1.71
C LEU A 297 -23.93 -0.12 -2.62
N LEU A 298 -23.77 0.09 -3.93
CA LEU A 298 -24.59 -0.49 -4.98
C LEU A 298 -23.73 -1.39 -5.87
N GLY A 299 -23.74 -2.69 -5.57
CA GLY A 299 -23.00 -3.71 -6.30
C GLY A 299 -23.41 -3.78 -7.77
N GLY A 300 -22.44 -4.01 -8.65
CA GLY A 300 -22.62 -4.13 -10.09
C GLY A 300 -22.19 -5.46 -10.64
N GLU A 301 -21.90 -5.45 -11.93
CA GLU A 301 -21.51 -6.62 -12.69
C GLU A 301 -20.10 -7.10 -12.32
N GLU A 302 -19.92 -8.41 -12.43
CA GLU A 302 -18.61 -9.06 -12.35
C GLU A 302 -18.10 -9.30 -13.77
N ALA A 303 -16.83 -8.96 -14.00
CA ALA A 303 -16.17 -9.21 -15.27
C ALA A 303 -14.97 -10.14 -15.07
N GLU A 304 -14.81 -11.14 -15.94
CA GLU A 304 -13.67 -12.05 -15.92
C GLU A 304 -12.52 -11.46 -16.75
N ILE A 305 -11.38 -11.20 -16.11
CA ILE A 305 -10.22 -10.46 -16.67
C ILE A 305 -8.99 -11.38 -16.80
N GLY A 306 -9.14 -12.66 -16.44
CA GLY A 306 -8.07 -13.65 -16.44
C GLY A 306 -7.58 -14.07 -17.81
N VAL A 307 -6.31 -14.44 -17.88
CA VAL A 307 -5.78 -15.25 -18.99
C VAL A 307 -6.44 -16.64 -19.02
N PRO A 308 -6.49 -17.34 -20.17
CA PRO A 308 -7.07 -18.67 -20.26
C PRO A 308 -6.47 -19.65 -19.24
N ASN A 309 -7.31 -20.51 -18.64
CA ASN A 309 -6.93 -21.57 -17.69
C ASN A 309 -6.48 -21.15 -16.28
N THR A 310 -6.81 -19.93 -15.84
CA THR A 310 -6.62 -19.50 -14.43
C THR A 310 -7.29 -20.43 -13.42
N SER A 311 -8.37 -21.10 -13.82
CA SER A 311 -9.07 -22.13 -13.03
C SER A 311 -8.22 -23.37 -12.70
N LEU A 312 -7.09 -23.58 -13.39
CA LEU A 312 -6.13 -24.67 -13.12
C LEU A 312 -5.07 -24.27 -12.08
N VAL A 313 -4.95 -22.98 -11.76
CA VAL A 313 -4.07 -22.50 -10.70
C VAL A 313 -4.76 -22.79 -9.37
N GLY A 314 -4.10 -23.58 -8.50
CA GLY A 314 -4.62 -23.83 -7.14
C GLY A 314 -4.85 -22.53 -6.37
N SER A 315 -5.70 -22.57 -5.35
CA SER A 315 -6.09 -21.37 -4.57
C SER A 315 -4.86 -20.64 -4.01
N LYS A 316 -4.53 -19.50 -4.62
CA LYS A 316 -3.58 -18.47 -4.18
C LYS A 316 -4.26 -17.11 -4.46
N PRO A 317 -3.75 -15.98 -3.94
CA PRO A 317 -4.20 -14.68 -4.46
C PRO A 317 -3.99 -14.68 -5.98
N ILE A 318 -5.06 -14.42 -6.72
CA ILE A 318 -5.10 -14.40 -8.18
C ILE A 318 -4.85 -12.97 -8.66
N MET A 319 -5.54 -12.00 -8.05
CA MET A 319 -5.54 -10.60 -8.48
C MET A 319 -4.81 -9.71 -7.46
N GLY A 320 -4.12 -8.70 -7.98
CA GLY A 320 -3.44 -7.66 -7.21
C GLY A 320 -4.06 -6.28 -7.47
N GLY A 321 -3.19 -5.28 -7.64
CA GLY A 321 -3.51 -3.88 -7.84
C GLY A 321 -4.22 -3.58 -9.16
N VAL A 322 -4.97 -2.48 -9.15
CA VAL A 322 -5.66 -1.93 -10.32
C VAL A 322 -5.46 -0.42 -10.39
N ARG A 323 -5.18 0.10 -11.59
CA ARG A 323 -4.99 1.54 -11.86
C ARG A 323 -5.43 1.87 -13.28
N PHE A 324 -6.02 3.05 -13.48
CA PHE A 324 -6.27 3.54 -14.83
C PHE A 324 -4.96 4.05 -15.45
N GLU A 325 -4.78 3.83 -16.75
CA GLU A 325 -3.68 4.45 -17.51
C GLU A 325 -3.81 5.96 -17.47
N ASP A 326 -5.03 6.43 -17.73
CA ASP A 326 -5.42 7.81 -17.55
C ASP A 326 -6.66 7.91 -16.64
N PRO A 327 -6.50 8.23 -15.34
CA PRO A 327 -7.62 8.45 -14.43
C PRO A 327 -8.53 9.63 -14.80
N GLU A 328 -8.12 10.58 -15.66
CA GLU A 328 -9.00 11.66 -16.12
C GLU A 328 -9.94 11.21 -17.25
N GLN A 329 -9.57 10.15 -17.97
CA GLN A 329 -10.37 9.59 -19.07
C GLN A 329 -11.07 8.29 -18.70
N GLY A 330 -10.42 7.41 -17.92
CA GLY A 330 -11.03 6.17 -17.45
C GLY A 330 -11.37 5.17 -18.56
N GLU A 331 -10.69 5.22 -19.71
CA GLU A 331 -10.94 4.34 -20.86
C GLU A 331 -10.12 3.05 -20.82
N ARG A 332 -8.99 3.02 -20.11
CA ARG A 332 -8.12 1.84 -20.02
C ARG A 332 -7.71 1.59 -18.59
N LEU A 333 -8.04 0.39 -18.11
CA LEU A 333 -7.68 -0.08 -16.78
C LEU A 333 -6.54 -1.10 -16.88
N LEU A 334 -5.49 -0.87 -16.12
CA LEU A 334 -4.41 -1.82 -15.88
C LEU A 334 -4.76 -2.69 -14.67
N VAL A 335 -4.64 -4.00 -14.86
CA VAL A 335 -5.02 -5.01 -13.86
C VAL A 335 -3.87 -5.97 -13.65
N VAL A 336 -3.32 -5.98 -12.44
CA VAL A 336 -2.27 -6.92 -12.06
C VAL A 336 -2.90 -8.26 -11.68
N GLN A 337 -2.43 -9.31 -12.32
CA GLN A 337 -2.70 -10.69 -11.95
C GLN A 337 -1.45 -11.28 -11.29
N THR A 338 -1.54 -11.57 -9.99
CA THR A 338 -0.47 -12.17 -9.19
C THR A 338 -0.21 -13.62 -9.58
N SER A 339 -1.24 -14.36 -10.02
CA SER A 339 -1.14 -15.77 -10.40
C SER A 339 -2.15 -16.15 -11.50
N PRO A 340 -1.71 -16.50 -12.72
CA PRO A 340 -0.32 -16.41 -13.20
C PRO A 340 0.14 -14.95 -13.39
N PRO A 341 1.44 -14.64 -13.20
CA PRO A 341 1.97 -13.28 -13.31
C PRO A 341 1.71 -12.59 -14.64
N THR A 342 0.80 -11.62 -14.66
CA THR A 342 0.38 -10.93 -15.88
C THR A 342 -0.07 -9.51 -15.57
N LEU A 343 0.22 -8.55 -16.46
CA LEU A 343 -0.47 -7.26 -16.51
C LEU A 343 -1.47 -7.29 -17.67
N SER A 344 -2.74 -7.09 -17.38
CA SER A 344 -3.79 -6.97 -18.40
C SER A 344 -4.21 -5.52 -18.57
N ARG A 345 -4.33 -5.09 -19.83
CA ARG A 345 -5.00 -3.84 -20.23
C ARG A 345 -6.44 -4.17 -20.58
N VAL A 346 -7.37 -3.54 -19.88
CA VAL A 346 -8.81 -3.76 -20.00
C VAL A 346 -9.46 -2.50 -20.57
N ASP A 347 -10.27 -2.67 -21.61
CA ASP A 347 -11.11 -1.64 -22.19
C ASP A 347 -12.23 -1.29 -21.21
N THR A 348 -12.34 -0.01 -20.90
CA THR A 348 -13.36 0.58 -20.04
C THR A 348 -14.01 1.79 -20.69
N SER A 349 -13.87 1.92 -22.01
CA SER A 349 -14.66 2.81 -22.84
C SER A 349 -16.15 2.46 -22.73
N LEU A 350 -17.00 3.46 -22.93
CA LEU A 350 -18.44 3.32 -22.83
C LEU A 350 -19.00 2.78 -24.14
N ASP A 351 -19.86 1.77 -24.05
CA ASP A 351 -20.61 1.26 -25.19
C ASP A 351 -21.80 2.18 -25.55
N ALA A 352 -22.62 1.75 -26.52
CA ALA A 352 -23.78 2.51 -26.97
C ALA A 352 -24.86 2.72 -25.89
N ASP A 353 -24.86 1.91 -24.83
CA ASP A 353 -25.77 2.00 -23.69
C ASP A 353 -25.12 2.75 -22.51
N GLY A 354 -23.91 3.27 -22.68
CA GLY A 354 -23.16 3.98 -21.64
C GLY A 354 -22.57 3.06 -20.56
N ALA A 355 -22.46 1.75 -20.83
CA ALA A 355 -21.83 0.79 -19.92
C ALA A 355 -20.34 0.61 -20.28
N PRO A 356 -19.43 0.52 -19.29
CA PRO A 356 -18.04 0.20 -19.58
C PRO A 356 -17.88 -1.22 -20.15
N ALA A 357 -17.12 -1.37 -21.24
CA ALA A 357 -16.98 -2.65 -21.96
C ALA A 357 -16.40 -3.79 -21.10
N LEU A 358 -15.40 -3.51 -20.27
CA LEU A 358 -14.69 -4.47 -19.41
C LEU A 358 -14.07 -5.66 -20.18
N GLU A 359 -13.51 -5.40 -21.35
CA GLU A 359 -12.90 -6.42 -22.22
C GLU A 359 -11.36 -6.38 -22.16
N VAL A 360 -10.71 -7.54 -22.08
CA VAL A 360 -9.22 -7.60 -22.11
C VAL A 360 -8.72 -7.27 -23.52
N MET A 361 -7.99 -6.17 -23.65
CA MET A 361 -7.39 -5.72 -24.91
C MET A 361 -6.05 -6.40 -25.18
N ALA A 362 -5.22 -6.49 -24.15
CA ALA A 362 -3.87 -7.00 -24.23
C ALA A 362 -3.41 -7.50 -22.87
N SER A 363 -2.45 -8.43 -22.88
CA SER A 363 -1.79 -8.93 -21.68
C SER A 363 -0.30 -9.08 -21.93
N VAL A 364 0.51 -8.76 -20.93
CA VAL A 364 1.95 -9.00 -20.94
C VAL A 364 2.35 -9.80 -19.69
N GLY A 365 3.23 -10.79 -19.87
CA GLY A 365 3.75 -11.58 -18.76
C GLY A 365 4.64 -10.72 -17.85
N LEU A 366 4.55 -10.97 -16.54
CA LEU A 366 5.35 -10.29 -15.53
C LEU A 366 6.31 -11.25 -14.82
N CYS A 367 7.19 -10.67 -13.98
CA CYS A 367 8.05 -11.36 -13.03
C CYS A 367 7.27 -12.04 -11.88
N ALA A 368 7.95 -12.70 -10.94
CA ALA A 368 7.28 -13.57 -9.97
C ALA A 368 6.47 -12.79 -8.91
N ASN A 369 5.24 -13.23 -8.67
CA ASN A 369 4.31 -12.66 -7.69
C ASN A 369 4.16 -11.13 -7.78
N PRO A 370 3.67 -10.61 -8.92
CA PRO A 370 3.41 -9.19 -9.07
C PRO A 370 2.22 -8.78 -8.19
N ASN A 371 2.27 -7.58 -7.60
CA ASN A 371 1.26 -7.16 -6.65
C ASN A 371 0.68 -5.78 -6.94
N LEU A 372 1.44 -4.69 -6.80
CA LEU A 372 0.95 -3.32 -6.97
C LEU A 372 1.57 -2.68 -8.21
N LEU A 373 0.94 -1.60 -8.67
CA LEU A 373 1.42 -0.83 -9.81
C LEU A 373 1.17 0.67 -9.62
N VAL A 374 2.03 1.46 -10.24
CA VAL A 374 1.89 2.91 -10.44
C VAL A 374 2.11 3.25 -11.91
N VAL A 375 1.51 4.36 -12.36
CA VAL A 375 1.60 4.82 -13.75
C VAL A 375 2.38 6.12 -13.79
N HIS A 376 3.48 6.12 -14.53
CA HIS A 376 4.32 7.29 -14.79
C HIS A 376 3.88 7.94 -16.11
N ARG A 377 3.48 9.22 -16.04
CA ARG A 377 3.04 10.04 -17.18
C ARG A 377 3.89 11.31 -17.25
N PRO A 378 5.12 11.24 -17.80
CA PRO A 378 6.08 12.34 -17.75
C PRO A 378 5.56 13.62 -18.43
N ALA A 379 4.71 13.49 -19.44
CA ALA A 379 4.10 14.63 -20.13
C ALA A 379 3.29 15.55 -19.20
N LEU A 380 2.72 15.03 -18.10
CA LEU A 380 1.93 15.83 -17.15
C LEU A 380 2.81 16.75 -16.28
N SER A 381 4.06 16.38 -16.03
CA SER A 381 5.05 17.20 -15.33
C SER A 381 5.95 17.99 -16.30
N GLY A 382 5.72 17.89 -17.61
CA GLY A 382 6.56 18.49 -18.65
C GLY A 382 7.87 17.75 -18.93
N ALA A 383 8.05 16.57 -18.33
CA ALA A 383 9.15 15.66 -18.60
C ALA A 383 8.98 14.93 -19.94
N ALA A 384 10.09 14.43 -20.49
CA ALA A 384 10.10 13.66 -21.73
C ALA A 384 10.21 12.16 -21.45
N GLY A 385 9.46 11.34 -22.17
CA GLY A 385 9.57 9.90 -22.09
C GLY A 385 8.26 9.18 -22.44
N PRO A 386 8.30 7.84 -22.50
CA PRO A 386 7.09 7.04 -22.65
C PRO A 386 6.26 7.08 -21.36
N GLU A 387 4.96 6.81 -21.51
CA GLU A 387 4.14 6.45 -20.36
C GLU A 387 4.46 5.02 -19.94
N LEU A 388 4.73 4.82 -18.65
CA LEU A 388 5.15 3.53 -18.11
C LEU A 388 4.21 3.09 -16.99
N ALA A 389 3.95 1.79 -16.90
CA ALA A 389 3.51 1.18 -15.66
C ALA A 389 4.70 0.51 -14.97
N ALA A 390 4.96 0.87 -13.72
CA ALA A 390 5.91 0.18 -12.86
C ALA A 390 5.14 -0.79 -11.96
N VAL A 391 5.54 -2.06 -11.94
CA VAL A 391 4.85 -3.13 -11.20
C VAL A 391 5.81 -3.80 -10.23
N SER A 392 5.43 -3.89 -8.96
CA SER A 392 6.23 -4.55 -7.94
C SER A 392 6.10 -6.07 -8.06
N CYS A 393 7.22 -6.78 -8.14
CA CYS A 393 7.30 -8.24 -8.19
C CYS A 393 7.89 -8.77 -6.89
N TYR A 394 7.01 -8.95 -5.91
CA TYR A 394 7.38 -9.33 -4.54
C TYR A 394 8.23 -10.61 -4.48
N GLY A 395 7.96 -11.57 -5.37
CA GLY A 395 8.57 -12.90 -5.31
C GLY A 395 9.91 -13.04 -6.03
N SER A 396 10.34 -12.02 -6.79
CA SER A 396 11.61 -12.02 -7.51
C SER A 396 12.48 -10.80 -7.19
N ASP A 397 12.09 -9.98 -6.22
CA ASP A 397 12.87 -8.82 -5.75
C ASP A 397 13.17 -7.82 -6.88
N GLU A 398 12.15 -7.60 -7.71
CA GLU A 398 12.23 -6.80 -8.94
C GLU A 398 11.07 -5.81 -9.08
N VAL A 399 11.28 -4.78 -9.90
CA VAL A 399 10.23 -3.94 -10.49
C VAL A 399 10.22 -4.14 -12.01
N ALA A 400 9.08 -4.53 -12.56
CA ALA A 400 8.88 -4.59 -14.01
C ALA A 400 8.33 -3.26 -14.53
N PHE A 401 8.95 -2.73 -15.58
CA PHE A 401 8.49 -1.54 -16.29
C PHE A 401 7.85 -1.95 -17.63
N VAL A 402 6.58 -1.60 -17.80
CA VAL A 402 5.80 -1.84 -19.01
C VAL A 402 5.59 -0.52 -19.74
N ASP A 403 6.03 -0.42 -20.98
CA ASP A 403 5.72 0.72 -21.86
C ASP A 403 4.25 0.64 -22.31
N LEU A 404 3.47 1.67 -22.03
CA LEU A 404 2.03 1.69 -22.33
C LEU A 404 1.72 1.99 -23.80
N GLY A 405 2.66 2.55 -24.56
CA GLY A 405 2.49 2.75 -26.00
C GLY A 405 2.51 1.42 -26.77
N VAL A 406 3.51 0.57 -26.48
CA VAL A 406 3.67 -0.74 -27.16
C VAL A 406 3.15 -1.93 -26.35
N PHE A 407 2.79 -1.70 -25.09
CA PHE A 407 2.32 -2.69 -24.11
C PHE A 407 3.24 -3.90 -23.95
N ALA A 408 4.52 -3.63 -23.71
CA ALA A 408 5.55 -4.64 -23.50
C ALA A 408 6.44 -4.26 -22.30
N VAL A 409 6.98 -5.28 -21.62
CA VAL A 409 8.02 -5.06 -20.60
C VAL A 409 9.27 -4.53 -21.31
N VAL A 410 9.74 -3.36 -20.90
CA VAL A 410 10.92 -2.69 -21.45
C VAL A 410 12.13 -2.75 -20.52
N ALA A 411 11.90 -2.96 -19.22
CA ALA A 411 12.95 -3.19 -18.24
C ALA A 411 12.43 -4.01 -17.06
N THR A 412 13.34 -4.74 -16.41
CA THR A 412 13.14 -5.34 -15.09
C THR A 412 14.33 -4.92 -14.23
N VAL A 413 14.06 -4.28 -13.10
CA VAL A 413 15.10 -3.68 -12.25
C VAL A 413 15.13 -4.43 -10.93
N ALA A 414 16.27 -5.03 -10.60
CA ALA A 414 16.50 -5.63 -9.29
C ALA A 414 16.51 -4.55 -8.21
N VAL A 415 15.81 -4.80 -7.10
CA VAL A 415 15.66 -3.91 -5.95
C VAL A 415 15.89 -4.72 -4.65
N GLY A 416 15.49 -4.18 -3.50
CA GLY A 416 15.57 -4.91 -2.23
C GLY A 416 14.50 -5.98 -2.07
N ASP A 417 14.72 -6.87 -1.10
CA ASP A 417 13.85 -8.02 -0.88
C ASP A 417 12.39 -7.63 -0.57
N GLY A 418 11.46 -8.32 -1.24
CA GLY A 418 10.02 -8.16 -1.07
C GLY A 418 9.49 -6.77 -1.44
N PRO A 419 9.74 -6.26 -2.67
CA PRO A 419 9.20 -4.98 -3.11
C PRO A 419 7.68 -5.06 -3.18
N ASN A 420 7.02 -4.05 -2.62
CA ASN A 420 5.57 -4.08 -2.49
C ASN A 420 4.91 -2.77 -2.90
N GLU A 421 5.01 -1.73 -2.05
CA GLU A 421 4.42 -0.43 -2.33
C GLU A 421 5.35 0.44 -3.19
N LEU A 422 4.75 1.24 -4.06
CA LEU A 422 5.44 2.07 -5.04
C LEU A 422 4.84 3.48 -5.02
N VAL A 423 5.69 4.51 -5.14
CA VAL A 423 5.24 5.89 -5.38
C VAL A 423 6.18 6.60 -6.33
N ILE A 424 5.64 7.48 -7.17
CA ILE A 424 6.41 8.29 -8.12
C ILE A 424 6.50 9.71 -7.55
N ASP A 425 7.72 10.19 -7.36
CA ASP A 425 8.06 11.59 -7.15
C ASP A 425 8.28 12.21 -8.53
N ALA A 426 7.32 13.01 -8.98
CA ALA A 426 7.32 13.58 -10.33
C ALA A 426 8.30 14.74 -10.46
N ALA A 427 8.55 15.50 -9.40
CA ALA A 427 9.49 16.61 -9.38
C ALA A 427 10.93 16.14 -9.61
N ARG A 428 11.31 15.02 -9.00
CA ARG A 428 12.66 14.44 -9.10
C ARG A 428 12.82 13.38 -10.17
N GLU A 429 11.71 12.97 -10.79
CA GLU A 429 11.63 11.82 -11.70
C GLU A 429 12.13 10.53 -11.01
N TRP A 430 11.69 10.27 -9.77
CA TRP A 430 12.07 9.08 -9.02
C TRP A 430 10.89 8.12 -8.84
N LEU A 431 11.14 6.82 -8.96
CA LEU A 431 10.29 5.78 -8.40
C LEU A 431 10.88 5.33 -7.07
N ILE A 432 10.10 5.45 -6.00
CA ILE A 432 10.46 5.01 -4.66
C ILE A 432 9.71 3.70 -4.36
N VAL A 433 10.45 2.68 -3.95
CA VAL A 433 9.96 1.32 -3.73
C VAL A 433 10.15 0.92 -2.28
N ALA A 434 9.10 0.45 -1.63
CA ALA A 434 9.20 -0.14 -0.30
C ALA A 434 9.60 -1.61 -0.41
N ASN A 435 10.81 -1.94 0.05
CA ASN A 435 11.32 -3.31 0.13
C ASN A 435 10.94 -3.87 1.49
N THR A 436 9.74 -4.46 1.57
CA THR A 436 9.14 -4.84 2.84
C THR A 436 10.01 -5.86 3.57
N ALA A 437 10.58 -6.86 2.90
CA ALA A 437 11.36 -7.90 3.58
C ALA A 437 12.78 -7.42 3.97
N GLU A 438 13.40 -6.55 3.16
CA GLU A 438 14.73 -6.00 3.43
C GLU A 438 14.72 -4.88 4.48
N SER A 439 13.58 -4.25 4.73
CA SER A 439 13.46 -3.05 5.56
C SER A 439 14.23 -1.84 5.03
N SER A 440 14.21 -1.66 3.71
CA SER A 440 14.85 -0.56 2.99
C SER A 440 13.88 0.09 2.00
N LEU A 441 14.27 1.23 1.44
CA LEU A 441 13.62 1.81 0.27
C LEU A 441 14.60 1.87 -0.92
N SER A 442 14.15 1.46 -2.10
CA SER A 442 14.93 1.60 -3.35
C SER A 442 14.49 2.84 -4.12
N ILE A 443 15.45 3.55 -4.73
CA ILE A 443 15.21 4.73 -5.56
C ILE A 443 15.67 4.45 -6.99
N ILE A 444 14.74 4.49 -7.93
CA ILE A 444 14.96 4.23 -9.36
C ILE A 444 14.79 5.53 -10.14
N ASP A 445 15.71 5.79 -11.07
CA ASP A 445 15.72 6.99 -11.90
C ASP A 445 14.75 6.83 -13.10
N LEU A 446 13.79 7.73 -13.25
CA LEU A 446 12.82 7.76 -14.35
C LEU A 446 13.18 8.80 -15.42
N SER A 447 14.25 9.57 -15.25
CA SER A 447 14.63 10.60 -16.22
C SER A 447 15.23 9.96 -17.47
N THR A 448 14.56 10.09 -18.62
CA THR A 448 15.06 9.55 -19.89
C THR A 448 16.35 10.20 -20.38
N SER A 449 16.74 11.32 -19.78
CA SER A 449 18.00 12.02 -20.04
C SER A 449 19.17 11.49 -19.19
N SER A 450 18.87 10.73 -18.13
CA SER A 450 19.84 10.16 -17.22
C SER A 450 20.47 8.90 -17.81
N PRO A 451 21.79 8.69 -17.66
CA PRO A 451 22.41 7.42 -17.99
C PRO A 451 21.97 6.27 -17.07
N ARG A 452 21.24 6.57 -15.99
CA ARG A 452 20.68 5.62 -15.03
C ARG A 452 19.19 5.36 -15.24
N TYR A 453 18.62 5.82 -16.35
CA TYR A 453 17.20 5.61 -16.66
C TYR A 453 16.80 4.14 -16.49
N LEU A 454 15.81 3.89 -15.63
CA LEU A 454 15.37 2.55 -15.20
C LEU A 454 16.47 1.73 -14.53
N GLU A 455 17.31 2.36 -13.70
CA GLU A 455 18.24 1.71 -12.79
C GLU A 455 17.99 2.17 -11.34
N GLU A 456 18.07 1.24 -10.39
CA GLU A 456 18.20 1.62 -8.97
C GLU A 456 19.55 2.32 -8.79
N PHE A 457 19.54 3.57 -8.34
CA PHE A 457 20.75 4.34 -8.13
C PHE A 457 21.03 4.67 -6.67
N ALA A 458 20.04 4.50 -5.79
CA ALA A 458 20.19 4.70 -4.36
C ALA A 458 19.28 3.81 -3.53
N THR A 459 19.69 3.55 -2.29
CA THR A 459 18.89 2.94 -1.23
C THR A 459 18.84 3.82 0.01
N ILE A 460 17.68 3.83 0.67
CA ILE A 460 17.53 4.30 2.05
C ILE A 460 17.56 3.06 2.94
N GLY A 461 18.63 2.92 3.71
CA GLY A 461 19.05 1.68 4.38
C GLY A 461 20.54 1.42 4.14
N LEU A 462 21.30 1.18 5.21
CA LEU A 462 22.73 0.91 5.15
C LEU A 462 23.05 -0.60 5.09
N GLY A 463 24.13 -0.94 4.38
CA GLY A 463 24.64 -2.31 4.32
C GLY A 463 23.72 -3.27 3.57
N THR A 464 22.87 -2.72 2.69
CA THR A 464 22.00 -3.52 1.83
C THR A 464 22.85 -4.42 0.91
N PRO A 465 22.37 -5.63 0.56
CA PRO A 465 23.05 -6.49 -0.39
C PRO A 465 23.34 -5.78 -1.72
N THR A 466 24.35 -6.27 -2.43
CA THR A 466 24.59 -5.89 -3.82
C THR A 466 23.43 -6.33 -4.69
N ARG A 467 23.07 -5.51 -5.69
CA ARG A 467 22.16 -5.97 -6.75
C ARG A 467 22.96 -6.68 -7.82
N GLU A 468 22.67 -7.96 -8.06
CA GLU A 468 23.20 -8.64 -9.23
C GLU A 468 22.59 -8.00 -10.49
N ARG A 469 23.45 -7.53 -11.39
CA ARG A 469 22.99 -7.08 -12.71
C ARG A 469 22.53 -8.33 -13.45
N VAL A 470 21.23 -8.46 -13.72
CA VAL A 470 20.74 -9.48 -14.65
C VAL A 470 21.21 -9.06 -16.04
N GLU A 471 22.27 -9.69 -16.55
CA GLU A 471 22.81 -9.46 -17.90
C GLU A 471 21.86 -9.91 -19.02
#